data_AF-A0A3G2IBA0-F1
#
_entry.id   AF-A0A3G2IBA0-F1
#
_cell.length_a   1.000
_cell.length_b   1.000
_cell.length_c   1.000
_cell.angle_alpha   90.00
_cell.angle_beta   90.00
_cell.angle_gamma   90.00
#
_symmetry.space_group_name_H-M   'P 1'
#
loop_
_entity.id
_entity.type
_entity.pdbx_description
1 polymer ?
#
loop_
_entity_poly.entity_id
_entity_poly.type
_entity_poly.pdbx_seq_one_letter_code
_entity_poly.pdbx_strand_id
1 'polypeptide(L)'
;MNISTAQVENMVVAAAAGLASLRRPLPMTAVEWADDCYYLPKESSYNTGAWITLPFQVAIMNAMGNDGIRTVNFIKSARVGYTKMLLAAMAYFVEYKTCNCLMFQPTDADAENFMKSHVEPTIREVPALKLLAPWYGRKHRDNTLSMKRFSHGMGLWCLGGKAAKNYREKSVDAVMYDELAAFDADIEKEGSPTQLGDKRIEGSIWPKSIRGSTPKIKDSCQIEKAARESDHLLRFHIPCPHCGEKQFLKWGDDETPYGLKWGPGKPESAPLMVLPCWPSSCLVVKSV
;
A
#
# COMPACT_ATOMS: atom_id res chain seq x y z
N MET A 1 -45.09 -29.21 -14.72
CA MET A 1 -44.42 -28.29 -13.78
C MET A 1 -43.54 -27.37 -14.62
N ASN A 2 -43.92 -26.11 -14.79
CA ASN A 2 -43.08 -25.13 -15.49
C ASN A 2 -42.18 -24.47 -14.46
N ILE A 3 -40.87 -24.46 -14.72
CA ILE A 3 -39.90 -23.74 -13.91
C ILE A 3 -40.10 -22.25 -14.19
N SER A 4 -40.30 -21.44 -13.15
CA SER A 4 -40.47 -20.00 -13.29
C SER A 4 -39.15 -19.30 -13.60
N THR A 5 -39.19 -18.12 -14.21
CA THR A 5 -37.99 -17.31 -14.48
C THR A 5 -37.17 -17.06 -13.22
N ALA A 6 -37.83 -16.78 -12.09
CA ALA A 6 -37.18 -16.62 -10.79
C ALA A 6 -36.47 -17.90 -10.30
N GLN A 7 -37.04 -19.08 -10.57
CA GLN A 7 -36.40 -20.35 -10.24
C GLN A 7 -35.17 -20.59 -11.12
N VAL A 8 -35.22 -20.25 -12.41
CA VAL A 8 -34.06 -20.32 -13.30
C VAL A 8 -32.95 -19.36 -12.83
N GLU A 9 -33.28 -18.11 -12.53
CA GLU A 9 -32.33 -17.11 -12.02
C GLU A 9 -31.65 -17.57 -10.73
N ASN A 10 -32.43 -18.09 -9.78
CA ASN A 10 -31.90 -18.64 -8.53
C ASN A 10 -30.96 -19.83 -8.79
N MET A 11 -31.30 -20.69 -9.75
CA MET A 11 -30.47 -21.84 -10.11
C MET A 11 -29.14 -21.41 -10.74
N VAL A 12 -29.16 -20.37 -11.60
CA VAL A 12 -27.95 -19.78 -12.19
C VAL A 12 -27.07 -19.17 -11.10
N VAL A 13 -27.64 -18.41 -10.16
CA VAL A 13 -26.89 -17.83 -9.02
C VAL A 13 -26.26 -18.91 -8.16
N ALA A 14 -27.02 -19.95 -7.81
CA ALA A 14 -26.53 -21.07 -7.00
C ALA A 14 -25.41 -21.85 -7.72
N ALA A 15 -25.58 -22.12 -9.03
CA ALA A 15 -24.57 -22.79 -9.84
C ALA A 15 -23.29 -21.95 -9.97
N ALA A 16 -23.41 -20.65 -10.24
CA ALA A 16 -22.27 -19.74 -10.32
C ALA A 16 -21.51 -19.65 -8.99
N ALA A 17 -22.22 -19.59 -7.86
CA ALA A 17 -21.62 -19.61 -6.53
C ALA A 17 -20.88 -20.93 -6.24
N GLY A 18 -21.47 -22.09 -6.59
CA GLY A 18 -20.81 -23.39 -6.43
C GLY A 18 -19.55 -23.54 -7.28
N LEU A 19 -19.61 -23.09 -8.55
CA LEU A 19 -18.49 -23.14 -9.49
C LEU A 19 -17.40 -22.09 -9.22
N ALA A 20 -17.66 -21.08 -8.38
CA ALA A 20 -16.68 -20.04 -8.06
C ALA A 20 -15.39 -20.61 -7.46
N SER A 21 -15.47 -21.71 -6.71
CA SER A 21 -14.31 -22.42 -6.16
C SER A 21 -13.39 -23.07 -7.21
N LEU A 22 -13.91 -23.33 -8.41
CA LEU A 22 -13.17 -23.90 -9.53
C LEU A 22 -12.52 -22.83 -10.42
N ARG A 23 -12.87 -21.55 -10.22
CA ARG A 23 -12.29 -20.45 -10.95
C ARG A 23 -10.85 -20.25 -10.49
N ARG A 24 -9.90 -20.49 -11.39
CA ARG A 24 -8.50 -20.06 -11.22
C ARG A 24 -8.25 -18.84 -12.10
N PRO A 25 -8.12 -17.63 -11.54
CA PRO A 25 -7.73 -16.48 -12.34
C PRO A 25 -6.32 -16.69 -12.92
N LEU A 26 -6.06 -16.11 -14.09
CA LEU A 26 -4.72 -16.12 -14.68
C LEU A 26 -3.75 -15.39 -13.74
N PRO A 27 -2.55 -15.95 -13.47
CA PRO A 27 -1.55 -15.31 -12.63
C PRO A 27 -1.30 -13.86 -13.06
N MET A 28 -1.60 -12.93 -12.17
CA MET A 28 -1.45 -11.50 -12.37
C MET A 28 -0.72 -10.90 -11.17
N THR A 29 0.26 -10.05 -11.45
CA THR A 29 0.98 -9.29 -10.43
C THR A 29 0.12 -8.15 -9.87
N ALA A 30 0.51 -7.59 -8.72
CA ALA A 30 -0.23 -6.47 -8.14
C ALA A 30 -0.20 -5.22 -9.04
N VAL A 31 0.87 -5.02 -9.82
CA VAL A 31 0.97 -3.92 -10.78
C VAL A 31 0.04 -4.13 -11.95
N GLU A 32 0.08 -5.30 -12.60
CA GLU A 32 -0.81 -5.62 -13.72
C GLU A 32 -2.28 -5.48 -13.30
N TRP A 33 -2.64 -6.01 -12.13
CA TRP A 33 -3.99 -5.87 -11.61
C TRP A 33 -4.37 -4.41 -11.34
N ALA A 34 -3.46 -3.62 -10.77
CA ALA A 34 -3.72 -2.23 -10.48
C ALA A 34 -3.89 -1.40 -11.76
N ASP A 35 -3.03 -1.60 -12.76
CA ASP A 35 -3.11 -0.89 -14.04
C ASP A 35 -4.38 -1.29 -14.84
N ASP A 36 -4.85 -2.53 -14.71
CA ASP A 36 -6.07 -3.00 -15.39
C ASP A 36 -7.38 -2.61 -14.66
N CYS A 37 -7.38 -2.65 -13.31
CA CYS A 37 -8.62 -2.63 -12.52
C CYS A 37 -8.76 -1.43 -11.58
N TYR A 38 -7.65 -0.80 -11.16
CA TYR A 38 -7.67 0.19 -10.09
C TYR A 38 -7.93 1.61 -10.61
N TYR A 39 -8.75 2.36 -9.89
CA TYR A 39 -9.16 3.72 -10.27
C TYR A 39 -8.95 4.69 -9.11
N LEU A 40 -8.44 5.88 -9.42
CA LEU A 40 -8.13 6.92 -8.44
C LEU A 40 -9.37 7.79 -8.15
N PRO A 41 -9.91 7.78 -6.91
CA PRO A 41 -11.10 8.55 -6.57
C PRO A 41 -10.81 10.04 -6.38
N LYS A 42 -11.60 10.90 -7.06
CA LYS A 42 -11.44 12.36 -7.12
C LYS A 42 -11.31 13.04 -5.76
N GLU A 43 -12.04 12.58 -4.75
CA GLU A 43 -12.06 13.17 -3.42
C GLU A 43 -10.74 12.98 -2.67
N SER A 44 -9.90 12.05 -3.13
CA SER A 44 -8.80 11.51 -2.37
C SER A 44 -7.49 11.40 -3.14
N SER A 45 -7.45 11.91 -4.38
CA SER A 45 -6.29 11.97 -5.26
C SER A 45 -6.26 13.28 -6.05
N TYR A 46 -5.05 13.75 -6.40
CA TYR A 46 -4.88 14.95 -7.25
C TYR A 46 -5.32 14.70 -8.68
N ASN A 47 -5.02 13.49 -9.17
CA ASN A 47 -5.43 13.05 -10.49
C ASN A 47 -6.57 12.05 -10.31
N THR A 48 -7.64 12.23 -11.07
CA THR A 48 -8.75 11.27 -11.17
C THR A 48 -8.57 10.50 -12.47
N GLY A 49 -8.77 9.18 -12.43
CA GLY A 49 -8.55 8.36 -13.63
C GLY A 49 -8.15 6.93 -13.30
N ALA A 50 -7.94 6.16 -14.37
CA ALA A 50 -7.29 4.86 -14.27
C ALA A 50 -5.92 5.03 -13.61
N TRP A 51 -5.59 4.09 -12.73
CA TRP A 51 -4.26 4.03 -12.14
C TRP A 51 -3.24 3.74 -13.23
N ILE A 52 -2.11 4.43 -13.16
CA ILE A 52 -0.94 4.16 -13.99
C ILE A 52 0.23 4.06 -13.03
N THR A 53 0.81 2.87 -12.93
CA THR A 53 1.94 2.61 -12.05
C THR A 53 3.15 3.39 -12.53
N LEU A 54 3.67 4.26 -11.66
CA LEU A 54 4.90 5.01 -11.97
C LEU A 54 6.12 4.07 -11.92
N PRO A 55 7.20 4.35 -12.67
CA PRO A 55 8.34 3.45 -12.77
C PRO A 55 8.95 2.98 -11.44
N PHE A 56 9.01 3.88 -10.44
CA PHE A 56 9.54 3.53 -9.11
C PHE A 56 8.56 2.69 -8.27
N GLN A 57 7.27 2.77 -8.56
CA GLN A 57 6.20 2.05 -7.84
C GLN A 57 6.13 0.58 -8.26
N VAL A 58 6.56 0.24 -9.47
CA VAL A 58 6.47 -1.12 -10.04
C VAL A 58 7.07 -2.17 -9.10
N ALA A 59 8.34 -1.98 -8.72
CA ALA A 59 9.03 -2.94 -7.85
C ALA A 59 8.41 -3.00 -6.45
N ILE A 60 7.93 -1.86 -5.93
CA ILE A 60 7.34 -1.74 -4.60
C ILE A 60 6.00 -2.48 -4.54
N MET A 61 5.10 -2.20 -5.48
CA MET A 61 3.77 -2.81 -5.55
C MET A 61 3.86 -4.31 -5.84
N ASN A 62 4.77 -4.73 -6.72
CA ASN A 62 5.00 -6.16 -6.94
C ASN A 62 5.60 -6.84 -5.71
N ALA A 63 6.46 -6.16 -4.94
CA ALA A 63 6.92 -6.71 -3.65
C ALA A 63 5.77 -6.82 -2.63
N MET A 64 4.88 -5.82 -2.57
CA MET A 64 3.66 -5.90 -1.77
C MET A 64 2.83 -7.11 -2.18
N GLY A 65 2.59 -7.32 -3.47
CA GLY A 65 1.77 -8.41 -4.00
C GLY A 65 2.40 -9.81 -4.03
N ASN A 66 3.72 -9.96 -3.84
CA ASN A 66 4.41 -11.24 -4.03
C ASN A 66 4.39 -12.11 -2.75
N ASP A 67 3.92 -13.36 -2.84
CA ASP A 67 3.81 -14.26 -1.68
C ASP A 67 5.15 -14.72 -1.10
N GLY A 68 6.22 -14.67 -1.90
CA GLY A 68 7.58 -14.95 -1.45
C GLY A 68 8.19 -13.86 -0.56
N ILE A 69 7.62 -12.66 -0.53
CA ILE A 69 8.13 -11.53 0.26
C ILE A 69 7.21 -11.29 1.46
N ARG A 70 7.50 -11.84 2.63
CA ARG A 70 6.58 -11.71 3.79
C ARG A 70 6.47 -10.28 4.31
N THR A 71 7.57 -9.55 4.37
CA THR A 71 7.62 -8.20 4.96
C THR A 71 8.14 -7.20 3.96
N VAL A 72 7.42 -6.10 3.77
CA VAL A 72 7.81 -4.98 2.90
C VAL A 72 7.90 -3.71 3.75
N ASN A 73 9.12 -3.22 3.95
CA ASN A 73 9.37 -1.95 4.63
C ASN A 73 9.68 -0.87 3.59
N PHE A 74 8.85 0.18 3.52
CA PHE A 74 9.04 1.29 2.61
C PHE A 74 9.31 2.59 3.36
N ILE A 75 10.59 2.96 3.43
CA ILE A 75 11.01 4.31 3.81
C ILE A 75 10.66 5.24 2.64
N LYS A 76 9.69 6.12 2.84
CA LYS A 76 9.18 7.02 1.80
C LYS A 76 9.35 8.49 2.14
N SER A 77 9.40 9.35 1.14
CA SER A 77 9.20 10.79 1.34
C SER A 77 7.71 11.12 1.36
N ALA A 78 7.36 12.32 1.82
CA ALA A 78 5.98 12.75 1.76
C ALA A 78 5.49 12.82 0.30
N ARG A 79 4.20 12.55 0.09
CA ARG A 79 3.49 12.85 -1.18
C ARG A 79 3.91 12.01 -2.40
N VAL A 80 4.45 10.81 -2.19
CA VAL A 80 4.83 9.86 -3.27
C VAL A 80 3.74 8.86 -3.66
N GLY A 81 2.50 9.08 -3.22
CA GLY A 81 1.37 8.19 -3.54
C GLY A 81 1.32 6.87 -2.76
N TYR A 82 2.04 6.76 -1.62
CA TYR A 82 2.08 5.53 -0.81
C TYR A 82 0.69 5.02 -0.40
N THR A 83 -0.16 5.88 0.13
CA THR A 83 -1.54 5.52 0.48
C THR A 83 -2.31 4.88 -0.68
N LYS A 84 -2.07 5.33 -1.92
CA LYS A 84 -2.74 4.76 -3.11
C LYS A 84 -2.14 3.42 -3.51
N MET A 85 -0.82 3.24 -3.40
CA MET A 85 -0.19 1.92 -3.56
C MET A 85 -0.73 0.93 -2.52
N LEU A 86 -0.91 1.37 -1.27
CA LEU A 86 -1.46 0.55 -0.18
C LEU A 86 -2.90 0.09 -0.47
N LEU A 87 -3.76 1.01 -0.92
CA LEU A 87 -5.15 0.70 -1.28
C LEU A 87 -5.25 -0.18 -2.53
N ALA A 88 -4.38 0.01 -3.52
CA ALA A 88 -4.30 -0.85 -4.70
C ALA A 88 -3.87 -2.28 -4.32
N ALA A 89 -2.83 -2.42 -3.47
CA ALA A 89 -2.41 -3.71 -2.95
C ALA A 89 -3.51 -4.39 -2.11
N MET A 90 -4.22 -3.62 -1.29
CA MET A 90 -5.37 -4.11 -0.52
C MET A 90 -6.49 -4.60 -1.43
N ALA A 91 -6.83 -3.82 -2.46
CA ALA A 91 -7.88 -4.18 -3.41
C ALA A 91 -7.53 -5.46 -4.17
N TYR A 92 -6.26 -5.60 -4.59
CA TYR A 92 -5.70 -6.81 -5.17
C TYR A 92 -5.80 -8.01 -4.21
N PHE A 93 -5.49 -7.83 -2.92
CA PHE A 93 -5.62 -8.92 -1.95
C PHE A 93 -7.05 -9.35 -1.70
N VAL A 94 -7.98 -8.40 -1.58
CA VAL A 94 -9.38 -8.71 -1.35
C VAL A 94 -10.00 -9.39 -2.56
N GLU A 95 -9.85 -8.82 -3.75
CA GLU A 95 -10.55 -9.28 -4.97
C GLU A 95 -9.84 -10.46 -5.62
N TYR A 96 -8.55 -10.32 -5.91
CA TYR A 96 -7.82 -11.28 -6.72
C TYR A 96 -7.25 -12.43 -5.88
N LYS A 97 -6.63 -12.14 -4.72
CA LYS A 97 -6.11 -13.19 -3.82
C LYS A 97 -7.13 -13.77 -2.87
N THR A 98 -8.29 -13.13 -2.72
CA THR A 98 -9.33 -13.52 -1.76
C THR A 98 -8.78 -13.68 -0.34
N CYS A 99 -8.13 -12.62 0.15
CA CYS A 99 -7.46 -12.57 1.45
C CYS A 99 -8.14 -11.59 2.42
N ASN A 100 -8.07 -11.91 3.70
CA ASN A 100 -8.45 -10.99 4.78
C ASN A 100 -7.34 -9.95 4.99
N CYS A 101 -7.71 -8.67 5.07
CA CYS A 101 -6.77 -7.55 5.19
C CYS A 101 -7.05 -6.69 6.42
N LEU A 102 -6.01 -6.37 7.19
CA LEU A 102 -6.07 -5.46 8.33
C LEU A 102 -5.15 -4.27 8.10
N MET A 103 -5.69 -3.06 8.16
CA MET A 103 -4.95 -1.82 8.08
C MET A 103 -4.88 -1.15 9.45
N PHE A 104 -3.72 -0.63 9.80
CA PHE A 104 -3.52 0.20 10.97
C PHE A 104 -3.20 1.64 10.56
N GLN A 105 -3.88 2.57 11.19
CA GLN A 105 -3.58 4.01 11.18
C GLN A 105 -3.09 4.43 12.57
N PRO A 106 -2.38 5.56 12.73
CA PRO A 106 -1.79 5.95 14.01
C PRO A 106 -2.80 6.03 15.16
N THR A 107 -4.00 6.55 14.91
CA THR A 107 -5.08 6.65 15.91
C THR A 107 -6.41 6.11 15.39
N ASP A 108 -7.38 5.87 16.28
CA ASP A 108 -8.74 5.45 15.89
C ASP A 108 -9.44 6.51 15.02
N ALA A 109 -9.21 7.80 15.31
CA ALA A 109 -9.73 8.89 14.51
C ALA A 109 -9.13 8.91 13.09
N ASP A 110 -7.82 8.65 12.98
CA ASP A 110 -7.16 8.51 11.67
C ASP A 110 -7.72 7.31 10.90
N ALA A 111 -7.97 6.19 11.58
CA ALA A 111 -8.56 4.98 10.98
C ALA A 111 -9.98 5.23 10.43
N GLU A 112 -10.84 5.88 11.21
CA GLU A 112 -12.18 6.25 10.75
C GLU A 112 -12.15 7.24 9.58
N ASN A 113 -11.28 8.25 9.65
CA ASN A 113 -11.11 9.20 8.57
C ASN A 113 -10.58 8.52 7.30
N PHE A 114 -9.62 7.60 7.44
CA PHE A 114 -9.09 6.82 6.32
C PHE A 114 -10.19 5.99 5.65
N MET A 115 -11.07 5.37 6.44
CA MET A 115 -12.18 4.57 5.90
C MET A 115 -13.14 5.43 5.08
N LYS A 116 -13.54 6.60 5.60
CA LYS A 116 -14.46 7.53 4.92
C LYS A 116 -13.82 8.20 3.69
N SER A 117 -12.59 8.67 3.83
CA SER A 117 -11.94 9.54 2.85
C SER A 117 -11.16 8.78 1.78
N HIS A 118 -10.78 7.53 2.04
CA HIS A 118 -9.96 6.74 1.12
C HIS A 118 -10.60 5.42 0.74
N VAL A 119 -10.99 4.58 1.70
CA VAL A 119 -11.49 3.22 1.43
C VAL A 119 -12.85 3.25 0.75
N GLU A 120 -13.82 4.00 1.29
CA GLU A 120 -15.18 4.07 0.73
C GLU A 120 -15.21 4.62 -0.72
N PRO A 121 -14.50 5.71 -1.05
CA PRO A 121 -14.36 6.15 -2.45
C PRO A 121 -13.67 5.10 -3.32
N THR A 122 -12.66 4.40 -2.82
CA THR A 122 -11.97 3.33 -3.58
C THR A 122 -12.93 2.19 -3.92
N ILE A 123 -13.73 1.71 -2.96
CA ILE A 123 -14.75 0.68 -3.20
C ILE A 123 -15.81 1.16 -4.20
N ARG A 124 -16.14 2.46 -4.21
CA ARG A 124 -17.11 3.05 -5.13
C ARG A 124 -16.61 3.08 -6.57
N GLU A 125 -15.35 3.45 -6.77
CA GLU A 125 -14.76 3.70 -8.09
C GLU A 125 -14.16 2.45 -8.73
N VAL A 126 -13.64 1.49 -7.93
CA VAL A 126 -13.05 0.25 -8.44
C VAL A 126 -14.17 -0.77 -8.73
N PRO A 127 -14.51 -1.07 -10.00
CA PRO A 127 -15.69 -1.87 -10.33
C PRO A 127 -15.64 -3.27 -9.73
N ALA A 128 -14.45 -3.88 -9.70
CA ALA A 128 -14.24 -5.22 -9.16
C ALA A 128 -14.56 -5.28 -7.65
N LEU A 129 -14.13 -4.29 -6.87
CA LEU A 129 -14.50 -4.18 -5.45
C LEU A 129 -15.97 -3.84 -5.24
N LYS A 130 -16.53 -2.94 -6.05
CA LYS A 130 -17.93 -2.54 -5.96
C LYS A 130 -18.88 -3.72 -6.15
N LEU A 131 -18.58 -4.60 -7.11
CA LEU A 131 -19.32 -5.84 -7.35
C LEU A 131 -19.36 -6.74 -6.12
N LEU A 132 -18.26 -6.75 -5.35
CA LEU A 132 -18.12 -7.53 -4.12
C LEU A 132 -18.73 -6.83 -2.89
N ALA A 133 -19.20 -5.60 -3.02
CA ALA A 133 -19.76 -4.79 -1.93
C ALA A 133 -21.28 -4.58 -2.10
N PRO A 134 -22.12 -5.63 -1.97
CA PRO A 134 -23.56 -5.53 -2.18
C PRO A 134 -24.25 -4.58 -1.19
N TRP A 135 -23.60 -4.27 -0.07
CA TRP A 135 -24.09 -3.34 0.95
C TRP A 135 -23.83 -1.87 0.61
N TYR A 136 -23.13 -1.56 -0.49
CA TYR A 136 -22.84 -0.19 -0.86
C TYR A 136 -24.14 0.63 -1.05
N GLY A 137 -24.21 1.82 -0.46
CA GLY A 137 -25.40 2.68 -0.50
C GLY A 137 -26.52 2.32 0.47
N ARG A 138 -26.34 1.33 1.35
CA ARG A 138 -27.32 0.94 2.37
C ARG A 138 -26.68 0.64 3.73
N LYS A 139 -27.45 0.82 4.80
CA LYS A 139 -27.04 0.40 6.15
C LYS A 139 -27.00 -1.13 6.21
N HIS A 140 -25.85 -1.70 6.57
CA HIS A 140 -25.68 -3.15 6.60
C HIS A 140 -24.66 -3.55 7.67
N ARG A 141 -24.81 -4.73 8.28
CA ARG A 141 -23.88 -5.22 9.31
C ARG A 141 -22.44 -5.44 8.82
N ASP A 142 -22.32 -5.76 7.53
CA ASP A 142 -21.04 -5.99 6.84
C ASP A 142 -20.41 -4.70 6.31
N ASN A 143 -21.01 -3.54 6.63
CA ASN A 143 -20.53 -2.21 6.27
C ASN A 143 -20.50 -1.31 7.52
N THR A 144 -19.38 -1.27 8.22
CA THR A 144 -19.16 -0.39 9.37
C THR A 144 -17.99 0.55 9.12
N LEU A 145 -17.75 1.49 10.05
CA LEU A 145 -16.61 2.41 9.95
C LEU A 145 -15.26 1.71 10.13
N SER A 146 -15.22 0.59 10.85
CA SER A 146 -13.99 -0.15 11.11
C SER A 146 -13.82 -1.41 10.26
N MET A 147 -14.87 -1.83 9.54
CA MET A 147 -14.88 -3.09 8.80
C MET A 147 -15.78 -3.04 7.56
N LYS A 148 -15.25 -3.54 6.44
CA LYS A 148 -16.01 -3.87 5.23
C LYS A 148 -15.89 -5.37 4.97
N ARG A 149 -17.00 -6.11 4.90
CA ARG A 149 -17.01 -7.54 4.56
C ARG A 149 -17.68 -7.76 3.22
N PHE A 150 -16.95 -8.38 2.31
CA PHE A 150 -17.33 -8.54 0.92
C PHE A 150 -18.18 -9.81 0.72
N SER A 151 -18.88 -9.90 -0.41
CA SER A 151 -19.85 -10.97 -0.72
C SER A 151 -19.24 -12.37 -0.71
N HIS A 152 -17.94 -12.49 -1.00
CA HIS A 152 -17.17 -13.74 -0.96
C HIS A 152 -16.58 -14.05 0.44
N GLY A 153 -16.97 -13.29 1.47
CA GLY A 153 -16.64 -13.55 2.87
C GLY A 153 -15.38 -12.88 3.40
N MET A 154 -14.49 -12.37 2.53
CA MET A 154 -13.28 -11.67 3.01
C MET A 154 -13.61 -10.33 3.64
N GLY A 155 -12.83 -9.96 4.64
CA GLY A 155 -12.94 -8.71 5.36
C GLY A 155 -11.75 -7.79 5.12
N LEU A 156 -12.05 -6.51 5.09
CA LEU A 156 -11.11 -5.41 5.27
C LEU A 156 -11.42 -4.73 6.60
N TRP A 157 -10.43 -4.66 7.47
CA TRP A 157 -10.50 -3.90 8.72
C TRP A 157 -9.55 -2.70 8.68
N CYS A 158 -9.94 -1.59 9.31
CA CYS A 158 -9.07 -0.44 9.54
C CYS A 158 -9.21 -0.01 11.00
N LEU A 159 -8.12 -0.07 11.76
CA LEU A 159 -8.10 0.16 13.21
C LEU A 159 -7.01 1.16 13.61
N GLY A 160 -7.19 1.83 14.74
CA GLY A 160 -6.19 2.72 15.32
C GLY A 160 -5.06 1.96 16.02
N GLY A 161 -3.86 2.52 15.97
CA GLY A 161 -2.64 1.89 16.49
C GLY A 161 -2.38 2.10 17.98
N LYS A 162 -3.14 2.96 18.68
CA LYS A 162 -2.89 3.33 20.08
C LYS A 162 -3.42 2.35 21.13
N ALA A 163 -4.52 1.67 20.85
CA ALA A 163 -5.19 0.82 21.84
C ALA A 163 -4.80 -0.65 21.64
N ALA A 164 -4.29 -1.33 22.67
CA ALA A 164 -3.85 -2.71 22.56
C ALA A 164 -4.99 -3.66 22.17
N LYS A 165 -6.23 -3.35 22.58
CA LYS A 165 -7.43 -4.09 22.17
C LYS A 165 -7.56 -4.25 20.65
N ASN A 166 -7.09 -3.27 19.86
CA ASN A 166 -7.21 -3.29 18.40
C ASN A 166 -6.27 -4.31 17.74
N TYR A 167 -5.25 -4.78 18.47
CA TYR A 167 -4.30 -5.80 18.00
C TYR A 167 -4.70 -7.23 18.40
N ARG A 168 -5.91 -7.42 18.92
CA ARG A 168 -6.41 -8.72 19.39
C ARG A 168 -7.44 -9.30 18.41
N GLU A 169 -7.75 -10.59 18.58
CA GLU A 169 -8.88 -11.31 17.95
C GLU A 169 -8.81 -11.56 16.43
N LYS A 170 -8.28 -10.63 15.63
CA LYS A 170 -8.32 -10.75 14.16
C LYS A 170 -7.29 -11.75 13.65
N SER A 171 -7.74 -12.69 12.83
CA SER A 171 -6.86 -13.57 12.05
C SER A 171 -7.01 -13.14 10.59
N VAL A 172 -5.92 -12.69 9.99
CA VAL A 172 -5.91 -12.11 8.64
C VAL A 172 -4.71 -12.64 7.86
N ASP A 173 -4.66 -12.37 6.57
CA ASP A 173 -3.57 -12.80 5.69
C ASP A 173 -2.57 -11.67 5.44
N ALA A 174 -3.06 -10.43 5.38
CA ALA A 174 -2.25 -9.24 5.20
C ALA A 174 -2.50 -8.19 6.29
N VAL A 175 -1.42 -7.65 6.85
CA VAL A 175 -1.43 -6.48 7.74
C VAL A 175 -0.69 -5.33 7.06
N MET A 176 -1.26 -4.14 7.14
CA MET A 176 -0.75 -2.93 6.49
C MET A 176 -0.65 -1.80 7.51
N TYR A 177 0.48 -1.10 7.53
CA TYR A 177 0.73 0.04 8.40
C TYR A 177 0.98 1.28 7.56
N ASP A 178 0.13 2.29 7.75
CA ASP A 178 0.31 3.61 7.15
C ASP A 178 0.82 4.62 8.19
N GLU A 179 1.74 5.49 7.79
CA GLU A 179 2.41 6.44 8.67
C GLU A 179 3.01 5.81 9.95
N LEU A 180 3.65 4.64 9.82
CA LEU A 180 4.21 3.86 10.94
C LEU A 180 5.12 4.68 11.89
N ALA A 181 5.81 5.71 11.41
CA ALA A 181 6.64 6.58 12.27
C ALA A 181 5.84 7.40 13.29
N ALA A 182 4.52 7.52 13.13
CA ALA A 182 3.63 8.23 14.05
C ALA A 182 3.03 7.32 15.12
N PHE A 183 3.33 6.02 15.11
CA PHE A 183 2.85 5.07 16.11
C PHE A 183 3.69 5.16 17.38
N ASP A 184 3.06 4.86 18.51
CA ASP A 184 3.76 4.69 19.76
C ASP A 184 4.72 3.49 19.68
N ALA A 185 5.87 3.60 20.33
CA ALA A 185 6.89 2.54 20.30
C ALA A 185 6.47 1.28 21.08
N ASP A 186 5.59 1.46 22.05
CA ASP A 186 5.04 0.44 22.92
C ASP A 186 3.55 0.72 23.15
N ILE A 187 2.71 -0.22 22.74
CA ILE A 187 1.25 -0.09 22.81
C ILE A 187 0.78 -0.63 24.16
N GLU A 188 0.42 0.28 25.07
CA GLU A 188 -0.09 -0.04 26.41
C GLU A 188 0.77 -1.05 27.19
N LYS A 189 2.10 -1.06 26.98
CA LYS A 189 3.08 -1.97 27.60
C LYS A 189 2.99 -3.43 27.13
N GLU A 190 2.36 -3.69 25.98
CA GLU A 190 2.27 -5.03 25.39
C GLU A 190 3.32 -5.29 24.30
N GLY A 191 4.02 -4.25 23.83
CA GLY A 191 5.06 -4.34 22.81
C GLY A 191 4.82 -3.42 21.61
N SER A 192 5.67 -3.57 20.59
CA SER A 192 5.64 -2.70 19.41
C SER A 192 4.45 -2.98 18.49
N PRO A 193 3.94 -1.97 17.76
CA PRO A 193 2.78 -2.12 16.87
C PRO A 193 2.99 -3.15 15.76
N THR A 194 4.21 -3.26 15.24
CA THR A 194 4.57 -4.25 14.22
C THR A 194 4.57 -5.66 14.77
N GLN A 195 5.13 -5.88 15.97
CA GLN A 195 5.09 -7.19 16.63
C GLN A 195 3.65 -7.63 16.95
N LEU A 196 2.83 -6.73 17.49
CA LEU A 196 1.46 -7.07 17.88
C LEU A 196 0.55 -7.33 16.66
N GLY A 197 0.67 -6.51 15.62
CA GLY A 197 -0.13 -6.69 14.41
C GLY A 197 0.35 -7.84 13.53
N ASP A 198 1.66 -8.12 13.45
CA ASP A 198 2.15 -9.28 12.68
C ASP A 198 1.78 -10.61 13.33
N LYS A 199 1.53 -10.66 14.65
CA LYS A 199 0.92 -11.83 15.29
C LYS A 199 -0.46 -12.20 14.69
N ARG A 200 -1.12 -11.26 13.99
CA ARG A 200 -2.44 -11.50 13.37
C ARG A 200 -2.35 -12.32 12.06
N ILE A 201 -1.15 -12.40 11.47
CA ILE A 201 -0.89 -13.12 10.21
C ILE A 201 -0.13 -14.43 10.42
N GLU A 202 0.25 -14.78 11.66
CA GLU A 202 1.02 -16.01 11.95
C GLU A 202 0.32 -17.30 11.49
N GLY A 203 -1.01 -17.32 11.51
CA GLY A 203 -1.81 -18.46 11.02
C GLY A 203 -2.05 -18.49 9.51
N SER A 204 -1.65 -17.44 8.78
CA SER A 204 -1.85 -17.38 7.33
C SER A 204 -0.83 -18.25 6.60
N ILE A 205 -1.28 -18.88 5.50
CA ILE A 205 -0.40 -19.67 4.61
C ILE A 205 0.58 -18.74 3.87
N TRP A 206 0.11 -17.54 3.50
CA TRP A 206 0.86 -16.55 2.73
C TRP A 206 0.87 -15.19 3.47
N PRO A 207 1.55 -15.11 4.63
CA PRO A 207 1.48 -13.94 5.49
C PRO A 207 2.15 -12.74 4.82
N LYS A 208 1.51 -11.57 4.94
CA LYS A 208 2.01 -10.31 4.39
C LYS A 208 1.99 -9.18 5.43
N SER A 209 3.13 -8.55 5.68
CA SER A 209 3.27 -7.33 6.49
C SER A 209 3.81 -6.19 5.62
N ILE A 210 2.99 -5.16 5.35
CA ILE A 210 3.38 -3.99 4.55
C ILE A 210 3.48 -2.78 5.48
N ARG A 211 4.64 -2.13 5.50
CA ARG A 211 4.95 -1.06 6.43
C ARG A 211 5.51 0.12 5.67
N GLY A 212 5.00 1.32 5.91
CA GLY A 212 5.53 2.50 5.26
C GLY A 212 5.28 3.78 6.02
N SER A 213 6.25 4.69 5.96
CA SER A 213 6.17 5.98 6.61
C SER A 213 7.26 6.91 6.10
N THR A 214 7.02 8.21 6.29
CA THR A 214 8.13 9.17 6.26
C THR A 214 8.93 9.04 7.56
N PRO A 215 10.26 8.90 7.51
CA PRO A 215 11.09 8.97 8.71
C PRO A 215 10.90 10.30 9.43
N LYS A 216 10.85 10.27 10.76
CA LYS A 216 10.71 11.47 11.60
C LYS A 216 12.00 11.69 12.40
N ILE A 217 12.03 11.16 13.63
CA ILE A 217 13.15 11.35 14.55
C ILE A 217 14.11 10.17 14.39
N LYS A 218 15.36 10.48 14.10
CA LYS A 218 16.43 9.47 13.99
C LYS A 218 16.48 8.63 15.26
N ASP A 219 16.67 7.32 15.10
CA ASP A 219 16.86 6.33 16.18
C ASP A 219 15.66 5.99 17.06
N SER A 220 14.58 6.77 17.02
CA SER A 220 13.28 6.40 17.65
C SER A 220 12.19 6.05 16.64
N CYS A 221 12.45 6.26 15.35
CA CYS A 221 11.47 6.07 14.29
C CYS A 221 11.21 4.58 13.99
N GLN A 222 9.96 4.15 14.14
CA GLN A 222 9.54 2.76 13.93
C GLN A 222 9.81 2.25 12.51
N ILE A 223 9.62 3.08 11.46
CA ILE A 223 9.92 2.64 10.08
C ILE A 223 11.43 2.48 9.84
N GLU A 224 12.27 3.32 10.47
CA GLU A 224 13.72 3.17 10.36
C GLU A 224 14.17 1.90 11.07
N LYS A 225 13.66 1.64 12.28
CA LYS A 225 13.92 0.40 13.00
C LYS A 225 13.55 -0.82 12.15
N ALA A 226 12.32 -0.85 11.63
CA ALA A 226 11.84 -1.94 10.78
C ALA A 226 12.69 -2.15 9.52
N ALA A 227 13.19 -1.06 8.91
CA ALA A 227 14.08 -1.15 7.76
C ALA A 227 15.49 -1.61 8.11
N ARG A 228 16.03 -1.24 9.29
CA ARG A 228 17.34 -1.69 9.77
C ARG A 228 17.35 -3.18 10.13
N GLU A 229 16.22 -3.72 10.56
CA GLU A 229 16.02 -5.14 10.85
C GLU A 229 15.88 -6.01 9.59
N SER A 230 15.77 -5.40 8.40
CA SER A 230 15.66 -6.11 7.13
C SER A 230 17.03 -6.58 6.63
N ASP A 231 17.13 -7.84 6.19
CA ASP A 231 18.36 -8.40 5.58
C ASP A 231 18.74 -7.71 4.26
N HIS A 232 17.75 -7.07 3.62
CA HIS A 232 17.90 -6.47 2.30
C HIS A 232 17.44 -5.02 2.31
N LEU A 233 18.28 -4.15 1.74
CA LEU A 233 17.96 -2.76 1.46
C LEU A 233 18.03 -2.51 -0.05
N LEU A 234 16.87 -2.38 -0.68
CA LEU A 234 16.77 -2.06 -2.10
C LEU A 234 16.69 -0.55 -2.30
N ARG A 235 17.34 -0.04 -3.34
CA ARG A 235 17.30 1.37 -3.73
C ARG A 235 16.93 1.51 -5.19
N PHE A 236 16.12 2.51 -5.49
CA PHE A 236 15.79 2.85 -6.87
C PHE A 236 16.99 3.52 -7.52
N HIS A 237 17.53 2.89 -8.55
CA HIS A 237 18.67 3.41 -9.30
C HIS A 237 18.19 3.99 -10.63
N ILE A 238 18.66 5.19 -10.94
CA ILE A 238 18.45 5.88 -12.21
C ILE A 238 19.77 5.88 -13.00
N PRO A 239 19.73 5.71 -14.32
CA PRO A 239 20.93 5.85 -15.14
C PRO A 239 21.38 7.31 -15.16
N CYS A 240 22.68 7.53 -15.07
CA CYS A 240 23.27 8.84 -15.30
C CYS A 240 23.02 9.29 -16.74
N PRO A 241 22.52 10.52 -16.99
CA PRO A 241 22.26 11.00 -18.36
C PRO A 241 23.54 11.17 -19.20
N HIS A 242 24.72 11.21 -18.58
CA HIS A 242 26.00 11.39 -19.29
C HIS A 242 26.68 10.05 -19.62
N CYS A 243 26.82 9.15 -18.64
CA CYS A 243 27.56 7.89 -18.81
C CYS A 243 26.69 6.63 -18.78
N GLY A 244 25.40 6.73 -18.45
CA GLY A 244 24.50 5.59 -18.32
C GLY A 244 24.66 4.77 -17.05
N GLU A 245 25.69 5.01 -16.23
CA GLU A 245 25.95 4.26 -15.00
C GLU A 245 24.79 4.42 -13.99
N LYS A 246 24.41 3.33 -13.34
CA LYS A 246 23.24 3.31 -12.45
C LYS A 246 23.60 3.85 -11.07
N GLN A 247 22.85 4.83 -10.61
CA GLN A 247 23.06 5.47 -9.31
C GLN A 247 21.74 5.77 -8.62
N PHE A 248 21.75 5.84 -7.29
CA PHE A 248 20.60 6.30 -6.52
C PHE A 248 20.83 7.72 -6.01
N LEU A 249 19.74 8.47 -5.85
CA LEU A 249 19.80 9.86 -5.42
C LEU A 249 20.26 9.95 -3.95
N LYS A 250 21.18 10.88 -3.70
CA LYS A 250 21.68 11.26 -2.37
C LYS A 250 21.56 12.77 -2.22
N TRP A 251 21.33 13.23 -0.99
CA TRP A 251 21.50 14.64 -0.65
C TRP A 251 23.00 14.93 -0.48
N GLY A 252 23.45 16.07 -1.00
CA GLY A 252 24.78 16.60 -0.74
C GLY A 252 24.72 17.72 0.30
N ASP A 253 25.79 17.86 1.08
CA ASP A 253 26.11 19.03 1.90
C ASP A 253 27.13 19.92 1.19
N ASP A 254 27.55 21.05 1.77
CA ASP A 254 28.48 21.98 1.11
C ASP A 254 29.84 21.34 0.75
N GLU A 255 30.29 20.34 1.52
CA GLU A 255 31.60 19.71 1.38
C GLU A 255 31.63 18.52 0.41
N THR A 256 30.51 17.82 0.24
CA THR A 256 30.45 16.62 -0.60
C THR A 256 30.48 16.96 -2.09
N PRO A 257 31.32 16.35 -2.93
CA PRO A 257 31.35 16.66 -4.37
C PRO A 257 30.13 16.11 -5.13
N TYR A 258 29.13 15.56 -4.42
CA TYR A 258 27.99 14.85 -5.00
C TYR A 258 26.66 15.20 -4.33
N GLY A 259 25.58 14.85 -5.02
CA GLY A 259 24.23 14.83 -4.49
C GLY A 259 23.38 15.97 -5.00
N LEU A 260 22.13 15.97 -4.57
CA LEU A 260 21.18 17.04 -4.85
C LEU A 260 21.62 18.31 -4.12
N LYS A 261 22.00 19.34 -4.88
CA LYS A 261 22.51 20.63 -4.39
C LYS A 261 21.88 21.79 -5.17
N TRP A 262 21.80 22.95 -4.52
CA TRP A 262 21.36 24.20 -5.16
C TRP A 262 22.14 25.38 -4.58
N GLY A 263 22.16 26.49 -5.32
CA GLY A 263 22.79 27.72 -4.82
C GLY A 263 21.99 28.32 -3.65
N PRO A 264 22.64 29.07 -2.76
CA PRO A 264 21.96 29.73 -1.63
C PRO A 264 20.73 30.51 -2.07
N GLY A 265 19.59 30.26 -1.43
CA GLY A 265 18.33 30.96 -1.70
C GLY A 265 17.67 30.67 -3.05
N LYS A 266 18.16 29.68 -3.81
CA LYS A 266 17.63 29.32 -5.14
C LYS A 266 17.23 27.83 -5.21
N PRO A 267 16.25 27.36 -4.44
CA PRO A 267 15.80 25.96 -4.51
C PRO A 267 15.30 25.58 -5.92
N GLU A 268 14.82 26.54 -6.71
CA GLU A 268 14.47 26.37 -8.13
C GLU A 268 15.69 26.08 -9.02
N SER A 269 16.92 26.35 -8.54
CA SER A 269 18.18 25.98 -9.19
C SER A 269 18.67 24.57 -8.83
N ALA A 270 17.87 23.78 -8.12
CA ALA A 270 18.11 22.36 -7.86
C ALA A 270 18.32 21.44 -9.10
N PRO A 271 18.16 21.86 -10.38
CA PRO A 271 18.74 21.10 -11.50
C PRO A 271 20.26 20.91 -11.45
N LEU A 272 21.01 21.53 -10.52
CA LEU A 272 22.45 21.26 -10.37
C LEU A 272 22.68 19.89 -9.72
N MET A 273 22.38 18.83 -10.47
CA MET A 273 22.76 17.46 -10.20
C MET A 273 24.27 17.35 -10.45
N VAL A 274 25.09 17.67 -9.44
CA VAL A 274 26.51 17.30 -9.46
C VAL A 274 26.56 15.87 -8.95
N LEU A 275 26.67 14.93 -9.87
CA LEU A 275 26.91 13.52 -9.54
C LEU A 275 28.31 13.19 -10.09
N PRO A 276 29.32 12.97 -9.23
CA PRO A 276 30.65 12.60 -9.65
C PRO A 276 30.57 11.16 -10.14
N CYS A 277 30.51 11.02 -11.46
CA CYS A 277 31.15 9.90 -12.10
C CYS A 277 32.66 10.16 -11.97
N TRP A 278 33.32 9.58 -10.97
CA TRP A 278 34.78 9.71 -10.92
C TRP A 278 35.39 8.93 -12.10
N PRO A 279 36.39 9.49 -12.84
CA PRO A 279 37.17 10.69 -12.56
C PRO A 279 36.86 11.85 -13.52
N SER A 280 35.59 12.22 -13.74
CA SER A 280 35.25 13.44 -14.48
C SER A 280 33.99 14.06 -13.91
N SER A 281 34.19 15.12 -13.11
CA SER A 281 33.16 16.00 -12.56
C SER A 281 32.09 16.34 -13.60
N CYS A 282 30.91 15.71 -13.47
CA CYS A 282 29.78 15.97 -14.35
C CYS A 282 28.87 17.02 -13.71
N LEU A 283 28.85 18.20 -14.32
CA LEU A 283 27.91 19.29 -14.05
C LEU A 283 26.73 19.13 -15.01
N VAL A 284 25.54 18.76 -14.52
CA VAL A 284 24.33 18.76 -15.36
C VAL A 284 23.77 20.19 -15.40
N VAL A 285 23.83 20.83 -16.56
CA VAL A 285 23.13 22.09 -16.86
C VAL A 285 21.92 21.78 -17.74
N LYS A 286 20.78 22.36 -17.37
CA LYS A 286 19.47 22.30 -18.04
C LYS A 286 19.51 22.15 -19.57
N SER A 287 18.60 21.34 -20.10
CA SER A 287 17.87 21.69 -21.33
C SER A 287 16.40 21.90 -20.97
N VAL A 288 15.83 22.96 -21.55
CA VAL A 288 14.54 23.61 -21.28
C VAL A 288 13.36 22.65 -21.21
#